data_AF-A0A2E7MTV0-F1
#
_entry.id   AF-A0A2E7MTV0-F1
#
_cell.length_a   1.000
_cell.length_b   1.000
_cell.length_c   1.000
_cell.angle_alpha   90.00
_cell.angle_beta   90.00
_cell.angle_gamma   90.00
#
_symmetry.space_group_name_H-M   'P 1'
#
loop_
_entity.id
_entity.type
_entity.pdbx_description
1 polymer ?
#
loop_
_entity_poly.entity_id
_entity_poly.type
_entity_poly.pdbx_seq_one_letter_code
_entity_poly.pdbx_strand_id
1 'polypeptide(L)'
;MAKYLHFETKSGAANRSKELWGGDENAVTQHLYEFVESPKDSGGSFLIVPDDGGELNGAEKSNLQDRAAYLEWAEQFLAPE
;
A
#
# COMPACT_ATOMS: atom_id res chain seq x y z
N MET A 1 4.00 10.38 -10.16
CA MET A 1 4.88 9.99 -9.03
C MET A 1 4.10 9.00 -8.21
N ALA A 2 4.73 7.93 -7.70
CA ALA A 2 4.00 6.96 -6.89
C ALA A 2 3.49 7.60 -5.59
N LYS A 3 2.28 7.20 -5.20
CA LYS A 3 1.59 7.58 -3.96
C LYS A 3 1.47 6.37 -3.05
N TYR A 4 1.29 6.61 -1.76
CA TYR A 4 1.41 5.57 -0.74
C TYR A 4 0.20 5.60 0.16
N LEU A 5 -0.55 4.50 0.23
CA LEU A 5 -1.72 4.39 1.09
C LEU A 5 -1.37 3.49 2.29
N HIS A 6 -1.44 4.06 3.49
CA HIS A 6 -1.16 3.33 4.72
C HIS A 6 -2.42 2.67 5.27
N PHE A 7 -2.24 1.45 5.77
CA PHE A 7 -3.24 0.69 6.48
C PHE A 7 -2.70 0.31 7.85
N GLU A 8 -3.52 0.48 8.90
CA GLU A 8 -3.14 0.10 10.27
C GLU A 8 -2.96 -1.42 10.43
N THR A 9 -3.52 -2.22 9.51
CA THR A 9 -3.41 -3.68 9.51
C THR A 9 -2.37 -4.16 8.50
N LYS A 10 -1.66 -5.24 8.84
CA LYS A 10 -0.68 -5.87 7.93
C LYS A 10 -1.30 -6.28 6.61
N SER A 11 -2.43 -6.98 6.66
CA SER A 11 -3.10 -7.45 5.44
C SER A 11 -3.95 -6.37 4.74
N GLY A 12 -4.01 -5.14 5.26
CA GLY A 12 -4.86 -4.08 4.68
C GLY A 12 -4.45 -3.73 3.26
N ALA A 13 -3.15 -3.46 3.04
CA ALA A 13 -2.62 -3.16 1.72
C ALA A 13 -2.69 -4.36 0.77
N ALA A 14 -2.44 -5.57 1.25
CA ALA A 14 -2.53 -6.80 0.47
C ALA A 14 -3.97 -7.06 -0.02
N ASN A 15 -4.95 -6.95 0.88
CA ASN A 15 -6.36 -7.08 0.56
C ASN A 15 -6.80 -5.99 -0.42
N ARG A 16 -6.38 -4.74 -0.19
CA ARG A 16 -6.77 -3.65 -1.08
C ARG A 16 -6.14 -3.76 -2.45
N SER A 17 -4.86 -4.13 -2.54
CA SER A 17 -4.21 -4.49 -3.79
C SER A 17 -5.06 -5.53 -4.53
N LYS A 18 -5.46 -6.60 -3.84
CA LYS A 18 -6.30 -7.66 -4.40
C LYS A 18 -7.62 -7.18 -4.99
N GLU A 19 -8.30 -6.26 -4.31
CA GLU A 19 -9.53 -5.67 -4.81
C GLU A 19 -9.29 -4.83 -6.08
N LEU A 20 -8.17 -4.12 -6.18
CA LEU A 20 -7.85 -3.25 -7.31
C LEU A 20 -7.57 -4.01 -8.61
N TRP A 21 -7.01 -5.22 -8.52
CA TRP A 21 -6.87 -6.11 -9.68
C TRP A 21 -8.00 -7.14 -9.81
N GLY A 22 -9.06 -7.01 -9.01
CA GLY A 22 -10.28 -7.81 -9.15
C GLY A 22 -10.20 -9.24 -8.60
N GLY A 23 -9.16 -9.58 -7.83
CA GLY A 23 -9.06 -10.87 -7.15
C GLY A 23 -8.58 -12.05 -8.00
N ASP A 24 -8.30 -11.84 -9.30
CA ASP A 24 -7.66 -12.83 -10.18
C ASP A 24 -6.12 -12.80 -10.12
N GLU A 25 -5.49 -13.88 -9.65
CA GLU A 25 -4.03 -13.95 -9.46
C GLU A 25 -3.22 -13.84 -10.77
N ASN A 26 -3.88 -13.85 -11.92
CA ASN A 26 -3.27 -13.63 -13.24
C ASN A 26 -3.67 -12.28 -13.86
N ALA A 27 -4.30 -11.40 -13.09
CA ALA A 27 -4.66 -10.07 -13.56
C ALA A 27 -3.42 -9.32 -14.02
N VAL A 28 -3.45 -8.85 -15.26
CA VAL A 28 -2.36 -8.03 -15.82
C VAL A 28 -2.11 -6.75 -15.02
N THR A 29 -3.05 -6.31 -14.18
CA THR A 29 -2.91 -5.13 -13.33
C THR A 29 -2.31 -5.44 -11.95
N GLN A 30 -2.04 -6.71 -11.61
CA GLN A 30 -1.48 -7.10 -10.31
C GLN A 30 -0.14 -6.41 -10.02
N HIS A 31 0.72 -6.29 -11.04
CA HIS A 31 2.01 -5.62 -10.92
C HIS A 31 1.91 -4.10 -10.76
N LEU A 32 0.73 -3.52 -10.96
CA LEU A 32 0.50 -2.09 -10.78
C LEU A 32 0.20 -1.72 -9.33
N TYR A 33 -0.04 -2.68 -8.44
CA TYR A 33 -0.45 -2.40 -7.05
C TYR A 33 0.40 -3.19 -6.07
N GLU A 34 1.69 -2.86 -6.04
CA GLU A 34 2.65 -3.42 -5.07
C GLU A 34 2.25 -3.02 -3.65
N PHE A 35 2.57 -3.86 -2.67
CA PHE A 35 2.33 -3.56 -1.26
C PHE A 35 3.49 -4.05 -0.40
N VAL A 36 3.62 -3.44 0.77
CA VAL A 36 4.66 -3.75 1.75
C VAL A 36 4.02 -3.90 3.11
N GLU A 37 4.22 -5.04 3.76
CA GLU A 37 3.72 -5.31 5.10
C GLU A 37 4.84 -5.11 6.11
N SER A 38 4.53 -4.48 7.24
CA SER A 38 5.47 -4.44 8.35
C SER A 38 5.62 -5.83 8.95
N PRO A 39 6.86 -6.30 9.25
CA PRO A 39 7.07 -7.51 10.06
C PRO A 39 6.49 -7.34 11.49
N LYS A 40 6.52 -6.12 12.03
CA LYS A 40 5.99 -5.77 13.36
C LYS A 40 4.47 -5.65 13.34
N ASP A 41 3.80 -6.10 14.39
CA ASP A 41 2.32 -6.07 14.50
C ASP A 41 1.73 -4.66 14.48
N SER A 42 2.44 -3.70 15.08
CA SER A 42 2.01 -2.30 15.17
C SER A 42 2.34 -1.46 13.93
N GLY A 43 3.04 -2.02 12.94
CA GLY A 43 3.46 -1.27 11.76
C GLY A 43 2.48 -1.32 10.59
N GLY A 44 1.44 -2.16 10.61
CA GLY A 44 0.47 -2.17 9.53
C GLY A 44 1.07 -2.49 8.15
N SER A 45 0.61 -1.81 7.10
CA SER A 45 1.09 -2.02 5.73
C SER A 45 0.91 -0.80 4.83
N PHE A 46 1.64 -0.77 3.73
CA PHE A 46 1.56 0.26 2.70
C PHE A 46 1.21 -0.34 1.36
N LEU A 47 0.27 0.28 0.67
CA LEU A 47 -0.01 0.04 -0.74
C LEU A 47 0.72 1.10 -1.58
N ILE A 48 1.51 0.64 -2.55
CA ILE A 48 2.25 1.47 -3.49
C ILE A 48 1.37 1.64 -4.73
N VAL A 49 1.00 2.89 -4.98
CA VAL A 49 0.09 3.27 -6.06
C VAL A 49 0.91 4.04 -7.10
N PRO A 50 1.20 3.46 -8.27
CA PRO A 50 2.13 4.04 -9.25
C PRO A 50 1.58 5.30 -9.96
N ASP A 51 0.27 5.49 -9.90
CA ASP A 51 -0.48 6.59 -10.54
C ASP A 51 -1.14 7.52 -9.49
N ASP A 52 -1.99 8.46 -9.90
CA ASP A 52 -2.80 9.35 -9.04
C ASP A 52 -3.89 8.60 -8.23
N GLY A 53 -3.82 7.28 -8.21
CA GLY A 53 -4.77 6.41 -7.53
C GLY A 53 -6.15 6.45 -8.19
N GLY A 54 -6.23 6.49 -9.52
CA GLY A 54 -7.49 6.53 -10.28
C GLY A 54 -8.56 5.55 -9.76
N GLU A 55 -8.16 4.31 -9.49
CA GLU A 55 -9.00 3.20 -8.99
C GLU A 55 -9.32 3.27 -7.48
N LEU A 56 -8.69 4.17 -6.74
CA LEU A 56 -8.95 4.39 -5.32
C LEU A 56 -10.24 5.21 -5.12
N ASN A 57 -10.92 4.94 -4.02
CA ASN A 57 -12.08 5.72 -3.61
C ASN A 57 -11.67 7.12 -3.09
N GLY A 58 -12.63 8.02 -2.92
CA GLY A 58 -12.34 9.40 -2.50
C GLY A 58 -11.66 9.52 -1.13
N ALA A 59 -11.96 8.61 -0.20
CA ALA A 59 -11.36 8.60 1.13
C ALA A 59 -9.89 8.15 1.06
N GLU A 60 -9.59 7.12 0.26
CA GLU A 60 -8.23 6.65 0.02
C GLU A 60 -7.38 7.72 -0.66
N LYS A 61 -7.91 8.38 -1.69
CA LYS A 61 -7.25 9.51 -2.37
C LYS A 61 -6.87 10.62 -1.40
N SER A 62 -7.75 10.91 -0.44
CA SER A 62 -7.52 11.94 0.58
C SER A 62 -6.47 11.53 1.62
N ASN A 63 -6.21 10.23 1.77
CA ASN A 63 -5.22 9.66 2.68
C ASN A 63 -3.94 9.19 1.97
N LEU A 64 -3.78 9.52 0.68
CA LEU A 64 -2.55 9.24 -0.05
C LEU A 64 -1.41 10.05 0.55
N GLN A 65 -0.39 9.34 0.99
CA GLN A 65 0.83 9.88 1.53
C GLN A 65 1.89 9.96 0.44
N ASP A 66 2.86 10.86 0.64
CA ASP A 66 4.01 10.98 -0.23
C ASP A 66 5.12 10.00 0.16
N ARG A 67 6.11 9.88 -0.73
CA ARG A 67 7.25 8.97 -0.55
C ARG A 67 8.00 9.19 0.76
N ALA A 68 8.06 10.42 1.27
CA ALA A 68 8.72 10.73 2.52
C ALA A 68 8.10 9.97 3.70
N ALA A 69 6.77 9.98 3.83
CA ALA A 69 6.07 9.31 4.91
C ALA A 69 6.21 7.78 4.83
N TYR A 70 6.20 7.23 3.61
CA TYR A 70 6.50 5.80 3.41
C TYR A 70 7.93 5.44 3.87
N LEU A 71 8.93 6.28 3.56
CA LEU A 71 10.31 6.03 3.98
C LEU A 71 10.45 6.12 5.51
N GLU A 72 9.86 7.14 6.15
CA GLU A 72 9.88 7.28 7.60
C GLU A 72 9.24 6.09 8.31
N TRP A 73 8.16 5.55 7.75
CA TRP A 73 7.56 4.31 8.22
C TRP A 73 8.47 3.09 7.97
N ALA A 74 9.01 2.97 6.76
CA ALA A 74 9.86 1.85 6.38
C ALA A 74 11.09 1.73 7.28
N GLU A 75 11.71 2.86 7.64
CA GLU A 75 12.86 2.90 8.55
C GLU A 75 12.48 2.42 9.97
N GLN A 76 11.28 2.72 10.44
CA GLN A 76 10.82 2.34 11.78
C GLN A 76 10.34 0.87 11.86
N PHE A 77 9.72 0.38 10.78
CA PHE A 77 8.96 -0.87 10.82
C PHE A 77 9.54 -1.99 9.95
N LEU A 78 10.31 -1.71 8.89
CA LEU A 78 10.92 -2.75 8.03
C LEU A 78 12.32 -3.18 8.47
N ALA A 79 12.99 -2.45 9.34
CA ALA A 79 14.28 -2.88 9.89
C ALA A 79 14.09 -4.16 10.74
N PRO A 80 14.88 -5.23 10.51
CA PRO A 80 14.89 -6.40 11.39
C PRO A 80 15.40 -5.98 12.78
N GLU A 81 14.72 -6.42 13.83
CA GLU A 81 15.18 -6.27 15.23
C GLU A 81 16.43 -7.10 15.51
#